data_AF-A0A6S7D3H4-F1
#
_entry.id   AF-A0A6S7D3H4-F1
#
_cell.length_a   1.000
_cell.length_b   1.000
_cell.length_c   1.000
_cell.angle_alpha   90.00
_cell.angle_beta   90.00
_cell.angle_gamma   90.00
#
_symmetry.space_group_name_H-M   'P 1'
#
loop_
_entity.id
_entity.type
_entity.pdbx_description
1 polymer ?
#
loop_
_entity_poly.entity_id
_entity_poly.type
_entity_poly.pdbx_seq_one_letter_code
_entity_poly.pdbx_strand_id
1 'polypeptide(L)'
;MSTSDFIQGQNQGMAIARAASRDANLAVSRAKGVVGEWKSYADGLNSKLADAELSKLQVEAQLARRDVQQKALREALAQVAPNHPLLTLLKKMGDEAEAAHFRQAGYLVDFESRTFRKI
;
A
#
# COMPACT_ATOMS: atom_id res chain seq x y z
N MET A 1 -64.57 -29.96 6.22
CA MET A 1 -63.74 -28.87 6.78
C MET A 1 -64.67 -27.81 7.31
N SER A 2 -64.49 -27.37 8.55
CA SER A 2 -65.34 -26.31 9.12
C SER A 2 -64.86 -24.94 8.64
N THR A 3 -65.76 -23.95 8.59
CA THR A 3 -65.43 -22.54 8.29
C THR A 3 -64.39 -21.99 9.28
N SER A 4 -64.37 -22.52 10.51
CA SER A 4 -63.37 -22.19 11.54
C SER A 4 -61.96 -22.63 11.12
N ASP A 5 -61.80 -23.86 10.60
CA ASP A 5 -60.50 -24.38 10.17
C ASP A 5 -59.93 -23.57 9.00
N PHE A 6 -60.81 -23.11 8.09
CA PHE A 6 -60.43 -22.28 6.95
C PHE A 6 -59.93 -20.89 7.38
N ILE A 7 -60.66 -20.22 8.28
CA ILE A 7 -60.27 -18.91 8.82
C ILE A 7 -58.97 -19.01 9.63
N GLN A 8 -58.81 -20.08 10.41
CA GLN A 8 -57.61 -20.32 11.20
C GLN A 8 -56.39 -20.59 10.31
N GLY A 9 -56.56 -21.35 9.23
CA GLY A 9 -55.53 -21.58 8.21
C GLY A 9 -55.12 -20.30 7.47
N GLN A 10 -56.08 -19.44 7.08
CA GLN A 10 -55.78 -18.14 6.46
C GLN A 10 -54.99 -17.22 7.42
N ASN A 11 -55.39 -17.14 8.68
CA ASN A 11 -54.72 -16.31 9.68
C ASN A 11 -53.28 -16.80 9.95
N GLN A 12 -53.07 -18.11 10.00
CA GLN A 12 -51.73 -18.70 10.12
C GLN A 12 -50.87 -18.41 8.88
N GLY A 13 -51.41 -18.58 7.67
CA GLY A 13 -50.70 -18.26 6.43
C GLY A 13 -50.28 -16.80 6.34
N MET A 14 -51.16 -15.87 6.71
CA MET A 14 -50.83 -14.44 6.75
C MET A 14 -49.77 -14.10 7.81
N ALA A 15 -49.79 -14.76 8.98
CA ALA A 15 -48.79 -14.57 10.01
C ALA A 15 -47.40 -15.04 9.55
N ILE A 16 -47.32 -16.20 8.89
CA ILE A 16 -46.09 -16.73 8.30
C ILE A 16 -45.55 -15.80 7.21
N ALA A 17 -46.41 -15.33 6.29
CA ALA A 17 -46.01 -14.41 5.23
C ALA A 17 -45.45 -13.09 5.78
N ARG A 18 -46.07 -12.53 6.84
CA ARG A 18 -45.56 -11.32 7.51
C ARG A 18 -44.23 -11.56 8.23
N ALA A 19 -44.05 -12.71 8.84
CA ALA A 19 -42.77 -13.09 9.46
C ALA A 19 -41.66 -13.19 8.40
N ALA A 20 -41.90 -13.94 7.32
CA ALA A 20 -40.95 -14.08 6.21
C ALA A 20 -40.59 -12.72 5.56
N SER A 21 -41.57 -11.83 5.39
CA SER A 21 -41.32 -10.49 4.86
C SER A 21 -40.43 -9.64 5.79
N ARG A 22 -40.65 -9.72 7.12
CA ARG A 22 -39.78 -9.04 8.09
C ARG A 22 -38.36 -9.58 8.07
N ASP A 23 -38.21 -10.90 8.04
CA ASP A 23 -36.89 -11.54 8.00
C ASP A 23 -36.12 -11.19 6.72
N ALA A 24 -36.82 -11.16 5.57
CA ALA A 24 -36.24 -10.72 4.30
C ALA A 24 -35.78 -9.25 4.37
N ASN A 25 -36.59 -8.36 4.94
CA ASN A 25 -36.23 -6.95 5.11
C ASN A 25 -35.03 -6.77 6.05
N LEU A 26 -34.97 -7.54 7.14
CA LEU A 26 -33.82 -7.54 8.05
C LEU A 26 -32.55 -8.04 7.35
N ALA A 27 -32.65 -9.09 6.54
CA ALA A 27 -31.53 -9.60 5.76
C ALA A 27 -31.01 -8.55 4.76
N VAL A 28 -31.90 -7.86 4.04
CA VAL A 28 -31.53 -6.76 3.14
C VAL A 28 -30.86 -5.61 3.89
N SER A 29 -31.38 -5.23 5.05
CA SER A 29 -30.79 -4.17 5.87
C SER A 29 -29.38 -4.53 6.33
N ARG A 30 -29.16 -5.77 6.78
CA ARG A 30 -27.83 -6.25 7.17
C ARG A 30 -26.88 -6.27 5.99
N ALA A 31 -27.33 -6.73 4.82
CA ALA A 31 -26.52 -6.75 3.60
C ALA A 31 -26.09 -5.33 3.19
N LYS A 32 -26.99 -4.34 3.27
CA LYS A 32 -26.64 -2.93 3.01
C LYS A 32 -25.61 -2.39 4.00
N GLY A 33 -25.73 -2.74 5.28
CA GLY A 33 -24.74 -2.38 6.31
C GLY A 33 -23.36 -2.93 5.99
N VAL A 34 -23.27 -4.24 5.69
CA VAL A 34 -22.02 -4.91 5.31
C VAL A 34 -21.41 -4.27 4.07
N VAL A 35 -22.20 -3.97 3.03
CA VAL A 35 -21.70 -3.27 1.84
C VAL A 35 -21.15 -1.89 2.18
N GLY A 36 -21.81 -1.15 3.08
CA GLY A 36 -21.32 0.14 3.56
C GLY A 36 -19.98 0.04 4.30
N GLU A 37 -19.82 -0.97 5.17
CA GLU A 37 -18.57 -1.24 5.89
C GLU A 37 -17.43 -1.59 4.91
N TRP A 38 -17.69 -2.47 3.95
CA TRP A 38 -16.71 -2.83 2.91
C TRP A 38 -16.32 -1.62 2.08
N LYS A 39 -17.28 -0.76 1.70
CA LYS A 39 -16.98 0.48 0.98
C LYS A 39 -16.09 1.39 1.81
N SER A 40 -16.42 1.62 3.07
CA SER A 40 -15.60 2.45 3.97
C SER A 40 -14.19 1.89 4.14
N TYR A 41 -14.06 0.57 4.23
CA TYR A 41 -12.75 -0.08 4.32
C TYR A 41 -11.94 0.10 3.03
N ALA A 42 -12.57 -0.11 1.88
CA ALA A 42 -11.93 0.10 0.57
C ALA A 42 -11.51 1.55 0.34
N ASP A 43 -12.38 2.52 0.67
CA ASP A 43 -12.08 3.94 0.58
C ASP A 43 -10.91 4.30 1.53
N GLY A 44 -10.87 3.71 2.73
CA GLY A 44 -9.75 3.87 3.66
C GLY A 44 -8.43 3.27 3.16
N LEU A 45 -8.46 2.11 2.49
CA LEU A 45 -7.27 1.54 1.85
C LEU A 45 -6.77 2.41 0.70
N ASN A 46 -7.68 2.93 -0.13
CA ASN A 46 -7.31 3.83 -1.23
C ASN A 46 -6.64 5.11 -0.73
N SER A 47 -7.14 5.70 0.36
CA SER A 47 -6.49 6.86 0.99
C SER A 47 -5.08 6.54 1.48
N LYS A 48 -4.90 5.41 2.17
CA LYS A 48 -3.59 4.98 2.66
C LYS A 48 -2.61 4.70 1.51
N LEU A 49 -3.11 4.14 0.40
CA LEU A 49 -2.29 3.92 -0.79
C LEU A 49 -1.83 5.26 -1.38
N ALA A 50 -2.73 6.23 -1.54
CA ALA A 50 -2.39 7.55 -2.04
C ALA A 50 -1.36 8.27 -1.14
N ASP A 51 -1.51 8.17 0.19
CA ASP A 51 -0.55 8.74 1.14
C ASP A 51 0.83 8.06 1.05
N ALA A 52 0.85 6.73 0.89
CA ALA A 52 2.08 5.97 0.72
C ALA A 52 2.80 6.31 -0.59
N GLU A 53 2.04 6.47 -1.69
CA GLU A 53 2.57 6.90 -2.99
C GLU A 53 3.15 8.32 -2.91
N LEU A 54 2.45 9.24 -2.28
CA LEU A 54 2.93 10.60 -2.08
C LEU A 54 4.20 10.63 -1.21
N SER A 55 4.23 9.88 -0.12
CA SER A 55 5.39 9.75 0.75
C SER A 55 6.60 9.20 -0.01
N LYS A 56 6.39 8.16 -0.84
CA LYS A 56 7.43 7.61 -1.71
C LYS A 56 7.97 8.67 -2.69
N LEU A 57 7.10 9.41 -3.37
CA LEU A 57 7.50 10.48 -4.29
C LEU A 57 8.28 11.59 -3.58
N GLN A 58 7.91 11.96 -2.36
CA GLN A 58 8.64 12.95 -1.57
C GLN A 58 10.05 12.47 -1.22
N VAL A 59 10.20 11.20 -0.82
CA VAL A 59 11.51 10.61 -0.54
C VAL A 59 12.37 10.57 -1.80
N GLU A 60 11.81 10.12 -2.93
CA GLU A 60 12.50 10.08 -4.23
C GLU A 60 12.95 11.49 -4.66
N ALA A 61 12.10 12.50 -4.51
CA ALA A 61 12.45 13.90 -4.83
C ALA A 61 13.57 14.45 -3.93
N GLN A 62 13.56 14.11 -2.63
CA GLN A 62 14.62 14.49 -1.70
C GLN A 62 15.95 13.83 -2.04
N LEU A 63 15.94 12.55 -2.41
CA LEU A 63 17.12 11.81 -2.85
C LEU A 63 17.67 12.40 -4.14
N ALA A 64 16.83 12.62 -5.15
CA ALA A 64 17.23 13.23 -6.42
C ALA A 64 17.86 14.63 -6.23
N ARG A 65 17.29 15.45 -5.34
CA ARG A 65 17.87 16.76 -4.99
C ARG A 65 19.27 16.61 -4.37
N ARG A 66 19.43 15.69 -3.42
CA ARG A 66 20.73 15.44 -2.77
C ARG A 66 21.76 14.93 -3.77
N ASP A 67 21.37 14.04 -4.69
CA ASP A 67 22.26 13.48 -5.70
C ASP A 67 22.80 14.55 -6.65
N VAL A 68 21.93 15.44 -7.13
CA VAL A 68 22.33 16.57 -7.97
C VAL A 68 23.29 17.50 -7.23
N GLN A 69 22.99 17.84 -5.96
CA GLN A 69 23.87 18.68 -5.15
C GLN A 69 25.24 18.03 -4.91
N GLN A 70 25.27 16.73 -4.57
CA GLN A 70 26.52 16.00 -4.35
C GLN A 70 27.33 15.82 -5.63
N LYS A 71 26.66 15.65 -6.77
CA LYS A 71 27.34 15.60 -8.08
C LYS A 71 28.01 16.93 -8.38
N ALA A 72 27.28 18.04 -8.27
CA ALA A 72 27.83 19.38 -8.50
C ALA A 72 29.00 19.69 -7.56
N LEU A 73 28.90 19.32 -6.26
CA LEU A 73 30.01 19.50 -5.30
C LEU A 73 31.23 18.66 -5.66
N ARG A 74 31.05 17.41 -6.10
CA ARG A 74 32.14 16.53 -6.56
C ARG A 74 32.82 17.08 -7.81
N GLU A 75 32.04 17.57 -8.77
CA GLU A 75 32.55 18.19 -9.99
C GLU A 75 33.36 19.45 -9.67
N ALA A 76 32.83 20.33 -8.79
CA ALA A 76 33.56 21.52 -8.35
C ALA A 76 34.86 21.17 -7.61
N LEU A 77 34.83 20.16 -6.72
CA LEU A 77 36.03 19.69 -6.04
C LEU A 77 37.06 19.12 -7.02
N ALA A 78 36.62 18.36 -8.02
CA ALA A 78 37.50 17.81 -9.05
C ALA A 78 38.16 18.89 -9.91
N GLN A 79 37.48 20.02 -10.15
CA GLN A 79 38.06 21.15 -10.87
C GLN A 79 39.13 21.88 -10.05
N VAL A 80 38.90 22.06 -8.74
CA VAL A 80 39.82 22.81 -7.87
C VAL A 80 40.98 21.94 -7.38
N ALA A 81 40.72 20.67 -7.08
CA ALA A 81 41.68 19.71 -6.55
C ALA A 81 41.43 18.30 -7.13
N PRO A 82 41.89 18.03 -8.36
CA PRO A 82 41.63 16.77 -9.08
C PRO A 82 42.06 15.51 -8.33
N ASN A 83 43.13 15.61 -7.53
CA ASN A 83 43.71 14.50 -6.77
C ASN A 83 43.27 14.49 -5.30
N HIS A 84 42.20 15.21 -4.95
CA HIS A 84 41.76 15.30 -3.56
C HIS A 84 41.29 13.92 -3.05
N PRO A 85 41.80 13.42 -1.90
CA PRO A 85 41.45 12.09 -1.39
C PRO A 85 39.95 11.86 -1.19
N LEU A 86 39.19 12.93 -0.90
CA LEU A 86 37.73 12.85 -0.76
C LEU A 86 37.01 12.39 -2.03
N LEU A 87 37.53 12.62 -3.23
CA LEU A 87 36.87 12.17 -4.46
C LEU A 87 36.80 10.63 -4.49
N THR A 88 37.89 9.97 -4.13
CA THR A 88 37.96 8.51 -4.01
C THR A 88 37.16 7.99 -2.82
N LEU A 89 37.26 8.67 -1.66
CA LEU A 89 36.53 8.29 -0.45
C LEU A 89 35.01 8.34 -0.66
N LEU A 90 34.49 9.42 -1.27
CA LEU A 90 33.07 9.61 -1.52
C LEU A 90 32.49 8.52 -2.43
N LYS A 91 33.26 8.08 -3.46
CA LYS A 91 32.86 6.95 -4.30
C LYS A 91 32.75 5.67 -3.49
N LYS A 92 33.79 5.32 -2.71
CA LYS A 92 33.79 4.10 -1.88
C LYS A 92 32.66 4.09 -0.87
N MET A 93 32.42 5.21 -0.19
CA MET A 93 31.32 5.34 0.77
C MET A 93 29.95 5.14 0.11
N GLY A 94 29.76 5.66 -1.11
CA GLY A 94 28.54 5.44 -1.89
C GLY A 94 28.35 3.95 -2.24
N ASP A 95 29.38 3.32 -2.80
CA ASP A 95 29.37 1.90 -3.18
C ASP A 95 29.10 1.01 -1.94
N GLU A 96 29.74 1.27 -0.81
CA GLU A 96 29.54 0.54 0.45
C GLU A 96 28.13 0.70 1.03
N ALA A 97 27.58 1.92 1.00
CA ALA A 97 26.23 2.20 1.47
C ALA A 97 25.18 1.49 0.60
N GLU A 98 25.35 1.51 -0.73
CA GLU A 98 24.49 0.79 -1.67
C GLU A 98 24.57 -0.73 -1.43
N ALA A 99 25.78 -1.28 -1.28
CA ALA A 99 26.00 -2.69 -1.00
C ALA A 99 25.31 -3.13 0.31
N ALA A 100 25.43 -2.31 1.36
CA ALA A 100 24.80 -2.58 2.64
C ALA A 100 23.27 -2.57 2.54
N HIS A 101 22.69 -1.65 1.78
CA HIS A 101 21.25 -1.58 1.56
C HIS A 101 20.73 -2.83 0.83
N PHE A 102 21.39 -3.23 -0.26
CA PHE A 102 21.01 -4.46 -0.97
C PHE A 102 21.21 -5.71 -0.12
N ARG A 103 22.27 -5.77 0.70
CA ARG A 103 22.50 -6.89 1.62
C ARG A 103 21.40 -7.01 2.66
N GLN A 104 20.92 -5.90 3.21
CA GLN A 104 19.77 -5.88 4.11
C GLN A 104 18.50 -6.40 3.41
N ALA A 105 18.36 -6.17 2.11
CA ALA A 105 17.28 -6.71 1.29
C ALA A 105 17.52 -8.16 0.82
N GLY A 106 18.61 -8.82 1.24
CA GLY A 106 18.94 -10.20 0.88
C GLY A 106 19.63 -10.35 -0.48
N TYR A 107 20.34 -9.32 -0.95
CA TYR A 107 21.08 -9.34 -2.22
C TYR A 107 22.57 -9.03 -2.02
N LEU A 108 23.44 -9.75 -2.72
CA LEU A 108 24.82 -9.32 -2.99
C LEU A 108 24.85 -8.52 -4.28
N VAL A 109 25.66 -7.47 -4.27
CA VAL A 109 25.92 -6.60 -5.43
C VAL A 109 27.37 -6.75 -5.84
N ASP A 110 27.59 -6.98 -7.12
CA ASP A 110 28.87 -6.79 -7.77
C ASP A 110 28.79 -5.49 -8.59
N PHE A 111 29.53 -4.46 -8.17
CA PHE A 111 29.54 -3.15 -8.81
C PHE A 111 30.32 -3.12 -10.13
N GLU A 112 31.24 -4.07 -10.36
CA GLU A 112 31.99 -4.15 -11.62
C GLU A 112 31.10 -4.70 -12.73
N SER A 113 30.35 -5.76 -12.44
CA SER A 113 29.43 -6.39 -13.40
C SER A 113 28.00 -5.86 -13.34
N ARG A 114 27.66 -5.02 -12.34
CA ARG A 114 26.29 -4.58 -12.01
C ARG A 114 25.31 -5.75 -11.88
N THR A 115 25.77 -6.86 -11.29
CA THR A 115 24.93 -8.03 -11.07
C THR A 115 24.43 -8.09 -9.63
N PHE A 116 23.19 -8.55 -9.47
CA PHE A 116 22.50 -8.69 -8.20
C PHE A 116 22.20 -10.17 -7.98
N ARG A 117 22.69 -10.74 -6.88
CA ARG A 117 22.45 -12.15 -6.54
C ARG A 117 21.69 -12.23 -5.22
N LYS A 118 20.57 -12.94 -5.22
CA LYS A 118 19.82 -13.22 -3.99
C LYS A 118 20.59 -14.19 -3.09
N ILE A 119 20.63 -13.89 -1.79
CA ILE A 119 21.22 -14.71 -0.72
C ILE A 119 20.11 -15.46 0.01
#